data_AF-A0A9D3XKU7-F1
#
_entry.id   AF-A0A9D3XKU7-F1
#
_cell.length_a   1.000
_cell.length_b   1.000
_cell.length_c   1.000
_cell.angle_alpha   90.00
_cell.angle_beta   90.00
_cell.angle_gamma   90.00
#
_symmetry.space_group_name_H-M   'P 1'
#
loop_
_entity.id
_entity.type
_entity.pdbx_description
1 polymer ?
#
loop_
_entity_poly.entity_id
_entity_poly.type
_entity_poly.pdbx_seq_one_letter_code
_entity_poly.pdbx_strand_id
1 'polypeptide(L)'
;MIAVSCLHQETPVWWTPRMAGLYITCSKTGKRIRVRFSSTEAGIHRSSDSKERTLVDPRTDTAMAPRGPCPALLLPLVLLATCLVLASGQPWVELNKLFQKHHVDYPRTTVPNPSSYCNTMMKRRGLYFTPVNTFIHAPTLSINSICLFGTPRRDRLHESRVLIPVTTCRYDPRIRSYRGTYVSRKIVIGCWNRLPVYYKE
;
A
#
# COMPACT_ATOMS: atom_id res chain seq x y z
N MET A 1 24.82 -5.64 -18.26
CA MET A 1 23.51 -5.15 -18.73
C MET A 1 22.49 -6.26 -18.62
N ILE A 2 21.43 -6.09 -17.82
CA ILE A 2 20.19 -6.87 -17.92
C ILE A 2 19.05 -5.87 -17.75
N ALA A 3 18.24 -5.70 -18.79
CA ALA A 3 17.05 -4.86 -18.74
C ALA A 3 15.92 -5.59 -18.01
N VAL A 4 15.18 -4.88 -17.16
CA VAL A 4 13.95 -5.38 -16.54
C VAL A 4 12.77 -4.72 -17.23
N SER A 5 12.31 -5.34 -18.31
CA SER A 5 11.04 -5.01 -18.95
C SER A 5 10.10 -6.20 -18.79
N CYS A 6 9.12 -6.08 -17.89
CA CYS A 6 7.93 -6.92 -17.86
C CYS A 6 6.71 -6.06 -17.54
N LEU A 7 6.01 -5.66 -18.60
CA LEU A 7 4.73 -4.97 -18.55
C LEU A 7 3.68 -5.93 -19.12
N HIS A 8 2.83 -6.54 -18.28
CA HIS A 8 1.38 -6.54 -18.53
C HIS A 8 0.53 -7.05 -17.34
N GLN A 9 -0.68 -6.51 -17.32
CA GLN A 9 -1.83 -6.86 -16.49
C GLN A 9 -2.29 -8.32 -16.70
N GLU A 10 -3.10 -8.86 -15.77
CA GLU A 10 -4.46 -9.39 -16.05
C GLU A 10 -5.12 -9.97 -14.76
N THR A 11 -6.22 -9.33 -14.32
CA THR A 11 -7.28 -9.83 -13.39
C THR A 11 -6.98 -10.23 -11.91
N PRO A 12 -7.80 -9.79 -10.93
CA PRO A 12 -7.77 -10.29 -9.55
C PRO A 12 -8.81 -11.40 -9.30
N VAL A 13 -8.35 -12.59 -8.89
CA VAL A 13 -9.22 -13.68 -8.40
C VAL A 13 -9.13 -13.75 -6.88
N TRP A 14 -10.29 -13.79 -6.21
CA TRP A 14 -10.39 -13.90 -4.75
C TRP A 14 -10.01 -15.31 -4.29
N TRP A 15 -8.97 -15.43 -3.46
CA TRP A 15 -8.56 -16.71 -2.86
C TRP A 15 -8.64 -16.65 -1.33
N THR A 16 -9.42 -17.57 -0.77
CA THR A 16 -9.42 -17.88 0.67
C THR A 16 -8.15 -18.67 1.02
N PRO A 17 -7.61 -18.53 2.26
CA PRO A 17 -6.36 -19.18 2.63
C PRO A 17 -6.58 -20.67 2.95
N ARG A 18 -6.49 -21.54 1.94
CA ARG A 18 -6.02 -22.92 2.13
C ARG A 18 -4.56 -23.02 1.68
N MET A 19 -3.74 -23.62 2.53
CA MET A 19 -2.28 -23.73 2.35
C MET A 19 -1.91 -24.58 1.13
N ALA A 20 -1.80 -23.95 -0.04
CA ALA A 20 -1.11 -24.49 -1.20
C ALA A 20 0.25 -23.78 -1.32
N GLY A 21 1.36 -24.53 -1.19
CA GLY A 21 2.70 -23.96 -1.10
C GLY A 21 3.08 -23.14 -2.35
N LEU A 22 3.83 -22.05 -2.13
CA LEU A 22 4.32 -21.20 -3.20
C LEU A 22 5.44 -21.91 -3.98
N TYR A 23 5.29 -21.99 -5.31
CA TYR A 23 6.32 -22.53 -6.21
C TYR A 23 6.91 -21.41 -7.06
N ILE A 24 8.23 -21.38 -7.19
CA ILE A 24 8.92 -20.49 -8.13
C ILE A 24 9.44 -21.34 -9.30
N THR A 25 9.12 -20.95 -10.53
CA THR A 25 9.61 -21.59 -11.76
C THR A 25 10.84 -20.85 -12.29
N CYS A 26 11.95 -21.55 -12.50
CA CYS A 26 13.11 -20.97 -13.19
C CYS A 26 12.82 -20.84 -14.70
N SER A 27 12.80 -19.62 -15.23
CA SER A 27 12.49 -19.36 -16.64
C SER A 27 13.50 -19.95 -17.63
N LYS A 28 14.74 -20.22 -17.20
CA LYS A 28 15.78 -20.86 -18.04
C LYS A 28 15.74 -22.39 -18.06
N THR A 29 15.08 -23.05 -17.11
CA THR A 29 15.14 -24.52 -16.96
C THR A 29 13.81 -25.20 -16.68
N GLY A 30 12.71 -24.45 -16.54
CA GLY A 30 11.36 -24.97 -16.29
C GLY A 30 11.14 -25.60 -14.90
N LYS A 31 12.20 -25.86 -14.12
CA LYS A 31 12.10 -26.53 -12.82
C LYS A 31 11.30 -25.68 -11.82
N ARG A 32 10.29 -26.30 -11.20
CA ARG A 32 9.54 -25.76 -10.05
C ARG A 32 10.31 -26.04 -8.75
N ILE A 33 10.70 -24.98 -8.06
CA ILE A 33 11.24 -25.05 -6.71
C ILE A 33 10.09 -24.79 -5.74
N ARG A 34 9.84 -25.73 -4.80
CA ARG A 34 8.84 -25.57 -3.73
C ARG A 34 9.45 -24.73 -2.62
N VAL A 35 8.90 -23.55 -2.36
CA VAL A 35 9.31 -22.71 -1.23
C VAL A 35 8.54 -23.16 0.01
N ARG A 36 9.28 -23.52 1.07
CA ARG A 36 8.72 -23.93 2.36
C ARG A 36 9.11 -22.89 3.39
N PHE A 37 8.13 -22.15 3.90
CA PHE A 37 8.35 -21.23 5.03
C PHE A 37 8.12 -22.00 6.34
N SER A 38 9.12 -22.01 7.21
CA SER A 38 9.00 -22.56 8.57
C SER A 38 8.97 -21.39 9.56
N SER A 39 7.83 -21.17 10.19
CA SER A 39 7.72 -20.24 11.32
C SER A 39 8.11 -20.96 12.60
N THR A 40 9.35 -20.79 13.03
CA THR A 40 9.76 -21.04 14.42
C THR A 40 10.24 -19.73 15.01
N GLU A 41 9.63 -19.36 16.13
CA GLU A 41 9.72 -18.05 16.75
C GLU A 41 11.08 -17.80 17.41
N ALA A 42 11.58 -16.57 17.33
CA ALA A 42 12.80 -16.15 18.01
C ALA A 42 12.46 -15.71 19.45
N GLY A 43 12.51 -16.65 20.40
CA GLY A 43 12.39 -16.35 21.82
C GLY A 43 13.68 -15.74 22.39
N ILE A 44 13.64 -14.48 22.81
CA ILE A 44 14.74 -13.83 23.53
C ILE A 44 14.60 -14.14 25.02
N HIS A 45 15.46 -15.02 25.56
CA HIS A 45 15.65 -15.14 27.00
C HIS A 45 16.97 -14.52 27.44
N ARG A 46 16.86 -13.46 28.25
CA ARG A 46 17.96 -12.86 29.00
C ARG A 46 18.00 -13.54 30.37
N SER A 47 19.13 -14.14 30.73
CA SER A 47 19.40 -14.56 32.11
C SER A 47 20.84 -14.24 32.45
N SER A 48 21.03 -13.71 33.66
CA SER A 48 22.34 -13.36 34.22
C SER A 48 22.41 -14.07 35.56
N ASP A 49 23.39 -14.96 35.76
CA ASP A 49 23.96 -15.13 37.08
C ASP A 49 25.40 -15.67 37.00
N SER A 50 26.17 -15.40 38.05
CA SER A 50 27.58 -15.66 38.19
C SER A 50 27.83 -16.86 39.11
N LYS A 51 28.77 -17.75 38.75
CA LYS A 51 29.61 -18.37 39.79
C LYS A 51 30.99 -18.86 39.33
N GLU A 52 31.98 -18.31 40.01
CA GLU A 52 33.39 -18.69 40.09
C GLU A 52 33.65 -20.19 40.40
N ARG A 53 34.59 -20.82 39.68
CA ARG A 53 35.62 -21.69 40.29
C ARG A 53 36.84 -21.89 39.37
N THR A 54 38.03 -21.69 39.93
CA THR A 54 39.35 -21.70 39.32
C THR A 54 40.02 -23.08 39.30
N LEU A 55 40.84 -23.37 38.26
CA LEU A 55 42.09 -24.14 38.38
C LEU A 55 43.06 -23.93 37.18
N VAL A 56 44.29 -23.52 37.52
CA VAL A 56 45.60 -23.52 36.80
C VAL A 56 45.79 -24.67 35.77
N ASP A 57 46.57 -24.63 34.66
CA ASP A 57 47.30 -23.65 33.77
C ASP A 57 48.12 -24.55 32.76
N PRO A 58 49.09 -24.16 31.88
CA PRO A 58 49.39 -22.93 31.11
C PRO A 58 49.41 -23.10 29.56
N ARG A 59 49.53 -21.96 28.85
CA ARG A 59 50.16 -21.76 27.53
C ARG A 59 49.81 -22.72 26.36
N THR A 60 49.11 -22.17 25.38
CA THR A 60 49.70 -22.05 24.03
C THR A 60 49.27 -20.71 23.42
N ASP A 61 50.24 -19.86 23.09
CA ASP A 61 49.97 -18.64 22.34
C ASP A 61 49.46 -18.97 20.95
N THR A 62 48.28 -18.47 20.59
CA THR A 62 47.90 -18.32 19.18
C THR A 62 47.11 -17.03 19.02
N ALA A 63 47.85 -15.91 18.97
CA ALA A 63 47.29 -14.61 18.63
C ALA A 63 46.77 -14.63 17.19
N MET A 64 45.49 -14.94 16.99
CA MET A 64 44.81 -14.63 15.74
C MET A 64 44.47 -13.14 15.73
N ALA A 65 45.24 -12.38 14.95
CA ALA A 65 44.93 -11.00 14.66
C ALA A 65 43.47 -10.89 14.16
N PRO A 66 42.67 -9.91 14.64
CA PRO A 66 41.33 -9.70 14.12
C PRO A 66 41.46 -9.32 12.65
N ARG A 67 41.06 -10.22 11.75
CA ARG A 67 40.96 -9.91 10.32
C ARG A 67 39.98 -8.75 10.20
N GLY A 68 40.49 -7.59 9.78
CA GLY A 68 39.68 -6.38 9.62
C GLY A 68 38.47 -6.64 8.71
N PRO A 69 37.37 -5.90 8.87
CA PRO A 69 36.10 -6.21 8.19
C PRO A 69 36.28 -6.46 6.70
N CYS A 70 36.11 -7.71 6.27
CA CYS A 70 36.37 -8.13 4.89
C CYS A 70 35.53 -7.28 3.91
N PRO A 71 36.13 -6.44 3.05
CA PRO A 71 35.38 -5.53 2.17
C PRO A 71 34.42 -6.28 1.22
N ALA A 72 34.75 -7.53 0.90
CA ALA A 72 33.95 -8.44 0.08
C ALA A 72 32.55 -8.76 0.66
N LEU A 73 32.32 -8.63 1.98
CA LEU A 73 31.00 -8.82 2.59
C LEU A 73 30.17 -7.53 2.66
N LEU A 74 30.80 -6.36 2.59
CA LEU A 74 30.10 -5.07 2.61
C LEU A 74 29.33 -4.85 1.30
N LEU A 75 29.94 -5.16 0.15
CA LEU A 75 29.33 -4.99 -1.16
C LEU A 75 27.99 -5.75 -1.33
N PRO A 76 27.88 -7.07 -1.05
CA PRO A 76 26.61 -7.77 -1.11
C PRO A 76 25.61 -7.30 -0.06
N LEU A 77 26.05 -6.83 1.12
CA LEU A 77 25.14 -6.24 2.12
C LEU A 77 24.50 -4.94 1.61
N VAL A 78 25.29 -4.07 0.98
CA VAL A 78 24.82 -2.82 0.36
C VAL A 78 23.89 -3.11 -0.83
N LEU A 79 24.21 -4.11 -1.66
CA LEU A 79 23.34 -4.56 -2.75
C LEU A 79 22.01 -5.13 -2.22
N LEU A 80 22.03 -5.92 -1.14
CA LEU A 80 20.81 -6.42 -0.50
C LEU A 80 19.98 -5.28 0.11
N ALA A 81 20.62 -4.33 0.80
CA ALA A 81 19.94 -3.18 1.40
C ALA A 81 19.29 -2.28 0.34
N THR A 82 20.00 -1.97 -0.76
CA THR A 82 19.44 -1.20 -1.88
C THR A 82 18.29 -1.93 -2.58
N CYS A 83 18.41 -3.24 -2.81
CA CYS A 83 17.30 -4.07 -3.32
C CYS A 83 16.09 -4.08 -2.38
N LEU A 84 16.28 -4.14 -1.06
CA LEU A 84 15.20 -4.07 -0.06
C LEU A 84 14.50 -2.69 -0.06
N VAL A 85 15.26 -1.61 -0.18
CA VAL A 85 14.69 -0.24 -0.29
C VAL A 85 13.91 -0.07 -1.61
N LEU A 86 14.42 -0.59 -2.73
CA LEU A 86 13.73 -0.57 -4.03
C LEU A 86 12.46 -1.45 -4.04
N ALA A 87 12.47 -2.57 -3.32
CA ALA A 87 11.31 -3.46 -3.19
C ALA A 87 10.25 -2.94 -2.20
N SER A 88 10.63 -2.11 -1.22
CA SER A 88 9.72 -1.53 -0.23
C SER A 88 9.01 -0.27 -0.74
N GLY A 89 8.28 -0.42 -1.85
CA GLY A 89 7.33 0.59 -2.31
C GLY A 89 6.31 0.92 -1.21
N GLN A 90 5.91 2.20 -1.09
CA GLN A 90 4.97 2.64 -0.05
C GLN A 90 3.52 2.44 -0.51
N PRO A 91 2.79 1.40 -0.04
CA PRO A 91 1.48 1.04 -0.61
C PRO A 91 0.42 2.13 -0.42
N TRP A 92 0.50 2.91 0.66
CA TRP A 92 -0.42 4.02 0.90
C TRP A 92 -0.27 5.17 -0.10
N VAL A 93 0.89 5.33 -0.75
CA VAL A 93 1.12 6.35 -1.78
C VAL A 93 0.37 5.98 -3.07
N GLU A 94 0.46 4.72 -3.50
CA GLU A 94 -0.30 4.25 -4.67
C GLU A 94 -1.81 4.21 -4.40
N LEU A 95 -2.23 3.80 -3.20
CA LEU A 95 -3.64 3.88 -2.80
C LEU A 95 -4.14 5.35 -2.74
N ASN A 96 -3.30 6.30 -2.32
CA ASN A 96 -3.66 7.72 -2.35
C ASN A 96 -3.79 8.23 -3.79
N LYS A 97 -2.88 7.87 -4.70
CA LYS A 97 -3.01 8.20 -6.13
C LYS A 97 -4.33 7.67 -6.73
N LEU A 98 -4.71 6.43 -6.40
CA LEU A 98 -5.99 5.85 -6.80
C LEU A 98 -7.17 6.62 -6.18
N PHE A 99 -7.11 6.99 -4.91
CA PHE A 99 -8.12 7.82 -4.26
C PHE A 99 -8.26 9.19 -4.96
N GLN A 100 -7.17 9.90 -5.25
CA GLN A 100 -7.22 11.17 -6.00
C GLN A 100 -7.85 10.96 -7.39
N LYS A 101 -7.39 9.93 -8.12
CA LYS A 101 -7.88 9.59 -9.47
C LYS A 101 -9.38 9.27 -9.49
N HIS A 102 -9.91 8.57 -8.47
CA HIS A 102 -11.29 8.10 -8.48
C HIS A 102 -12.27 9.03 -7.76
N HIS A 103 -11.81 9.78 -6.74
CA HIS A 103 -12.68 10.56 -5.85
C HIS A 103 -12.40 12.06 -5.82
N VAL A 104 -11.39 12.62 -6.51
CA VAL A 104 -11.10 14.07 -6.45
C VAL A 104 -11.23 14.73 -7.82
N ASP A 105 -12.00 15.83 -7.89
CA ASP A 105 -12.14 16.67 -9.08
C ASP A 105 -12.27 18.14 -8.65
N TYR A 106 -11.13 18.83 -8.59
CA TYR A 106 -11.05 20.22 -8.15
C TYR A 106 -10.04 21.02 -9.00
N PRO A 107 -10.43 22.20 -9.55
CA PRO A 107 -11.79 22.73 -9.60
C PRO A 107 -12.76 21.77 -10.30
N ARG A 108 -14.04 21.83 -9.93
CA ARG A 108 -15.06 20.91 -10.48
C ARG A 108 -15.18 21.12 -12.00
N THR A 109 -15.11 20.04 -12.76
CA THR A 109 -15.29 20.04 -14.21
C THR A 109 -16.63 20.71 -14.59
N THR A 110 -16.56 21.75 -15.42
CA THR A 110 -17.74 22.53 -15.85
C THR A 110 -18.49 21.80 -16.95
N VAL A 111 -19.78 21.52 -16.70
CA VAL A 111 -20.72 20.85 -17.62
C VAL A 111 -22.17 21.21 -17.23
N PRO A 112 -23.17 21.03 -18.11
CA PRO A 112 -24.52 21.58 -17.91
C PRO A 112 -25.28 21.10 -16.67
N ASN A 113 -25.11 19.84 -16.24
CA ASN A 113 -25.83 19.27 -15.10
C ASN A 113 -25.06 18.11 -14.43
N PRO A 114 -25.45 17.67 -13.21
CA PRO A 114 -24.77 16.59 -12.49
C PRO A 114 -24.77 15.22 -13.18
N SER A 115 -25.81 14.88 -13.94
CA SER A 115 -25.87 13.59 -14.67
C SER A 115 -24.91 13.60 -15.87
N SER A 116 -24.83 14.70 -16.62
CA SER A 116 -23.80 14.90 -17.64
C SER A 116 -22.40 14.86 -17.03
N TYR A 117 -22.19 15.50 -15.87
CA TYR A 117 -20.94 15.41 -15.10
C TYR A 117 -20.54 13.96 -14.82
N CYS A 118 -21.46 13.15 -14.28
CA CYS A 118 -21.17 11.76 -13.99
C CYS A 118 -20.86 10.94 -15.25
N ASN A 119 -21.63 11.09 -16.32
CA ASN A 119 -21.35 10.40 -17.58
C ASN A 119 -19.99 10.78 -18.20
N THR A 120 -19.57 12.04 -18.07
CA THR A 120 -18.25 12.51 -18.50
C THR A 120 -17.14 11.99 -17.60
N MET A 121 -17.27 12.14 -16.28
CA MET A 121 -16.19 11.88 -15.34
C MET A 121 -15.98 10.40 -15.05
N MET A 122 -17.04 9.59 -14.97
CA MET A 122 -16.91 8.14 -14.82
C MET A 122 -16.18 7.53 -16.03
N LYS A 123 -16.41 8.03 -17.25
CA LYS A 123 -15.63 7.65 -18.44
C LYS A 123 -14.17 8.12 -18.32
N ARG A 124 -13.93 9.41 -18.08
CA ARG A 124 -12.57 10.00 -18.00
C ARG A 124 -11.68 9.37 -16.94
N ARG A 125 -12.23 8.88 -15.83
CA ARG A 125 -11.44 8.24 -14.75
C ARG A 125 -11.32 6.71 -14.89
N GLY A 126 -11.98 6.09 -15.87
CA GLY A 126 -11.99 4.65 -16.08
C GLY A 126 -12.89 3.87 -15.10
N LEU A 127 -14.00 4.50 -14.67
CA LEU A 127 -14.96 3.99 -13.68
C LEU A 127 -16.36 3.75 -14.29
N TYR A 128 -16.47 3.66 -15.61
CA TYR A 128 -17.78 3.41 -16.23
C TYR A 128 -18.31 2.02 -15.83
N PHE A 129 -19.62 1.93 -15.63
CA PHE A 129 -20.33 0.79 -15.02
C PHE A 129 -20.09 0.56 -13.52
N THR A 130 -19.21 1.29 -12.83
CA THR A 130 -19.15 1.27 -11.35
C THR A 130 -20.51 1.73 -10.78
N PRO A 131 -21.17 0.97 -9.87
CA PRO A 131 -22.54 1.25 -9.43
C PRO A 131 -22.74 2.60 -8.74
N VAL A 132 -21.81 2.98 -7.86
CA VAL A 132 -21.79 4.26 -7.14
C VAL A 132 -20.35 4.76 -7.04
N ASN A 133 -20.12 6.04 -7.28
CA ASN A 133 -18.85 6.71 -6.98
C ASN A 133 -19.10 8.20 -6.68
N THR A 134 -18.49 8.73 -5.63
CA THR A 134 -18.55 10.15 -5.29
C THR A 134 -17.25 10.87 -5.64
N PHE A 135 -17.38 12.02 -6.33
CA PHE A 135 -16.32 12.97 -6.58
C PHE A 135 -16.37 14.14 -5.60
N ILE A 136 -15.22 14.49 -5.01
CA ILE A 136 -15.02 15.56 -4.05
C ILE A 136 -14.47 16.79 -4.78
N HIS A 137 -15.07 17.95 -4.52
CA HIS A 137 -14.69 19.22 -5.11
C HIS A 137 -14.02 20.12 -4.07
N ALA A 138 -12.84 19.70 -3.61
CA ALA A 138 -11.98 20.47 -2.70
C ALA A 138 -10.50 20.29 -3.05
N PRO A 139 -9.63 21.25 -2.67
CA PRO A 139 -8.18 21.10 -2.84
C PRO A 139 -7.65 19.85 -2.12
N THR A 140 -6.69 19.15 -2.73
CA THR A 140 -6.06 17.95 -2.13
C THR A 140 -5.51 18.21 -0.71
N LEU A 141 -4.98 19.41 -0.44
CA LEU A 141 -4.54 19.79 0.92
C LEU A 141 -5.69 19.78 1.94
N SER A 142 -6.86 20.31 1.58
CA SER A 142 -8.06 20.30 2.43
C SER A 142 -8.63 18.90 2.64
N ILE A 143 -8.47 18.00 1.67
CA ILE A 143 -8.90 16.60 1.81
C ILE A 143 -7.91 15.85 2.71
N ASN A 144 -6.60 16.04 2.51
CA ASN A 144 -5.56 15.44 3.35
C ASN A 144 -5.66 15.90 4.82
N SER A 145 -6.08 17.15 5.07
CA SER A 145 -6.25 17.66 6.44
C SER A 145 -7.32 16.91 7.25
N ILE A 146 -8.26 16.20 6.60
CA ILE A 146 -9.25 15.35 7.28
C ILE A 146 -8.56 14.17 7.99
N CYS A 147 -7.45 13.65 7.47
CA CYS A 147 -6.67 12.60 8.12
C CYS A 147 -5.83 13.06 9.32
N LEU A 148 -5.85 14.37 9.63
CA LEU A 148 -5.14 14.98 10.77
C LEU A 148 -6.13 15.62 11.77
N PHE A 149 -7.13 16.33 11.25
CA PHE A 149 -8.05 17.14 12.02
C PHE A 149 -9.52 16.72 11.84
N GLY A 150 -9.82 15.67 11.08
CA GLY A 150 -11.17 15.11 11.01
C GLY A 150 -11.67 14.59 12.37
N THR A 151 -12.96 14.33 12.47
CA THR A 151 -13.53 13.64 13.64
C THR A 151 -13.25 12.14 13.48
N PRO A 152 -12.50 11.48 14.38
CA PRO A 152 -12.21 10.06 14.26
C PRO A 152 -13.49 9.21 14.32
N ARG A 153 -13.53 8.17 13.51
CA ARG A 153 -14.57 7.12 13.48
C ARG A 153 -13.89 5.75 13.67
N ARG A 154 -14.69 4.68 13.73
CA ARG A 154 -14.15 3.31 13.78
C ARG A 154 -13.36 2.99 12.49
N ASP A 155 -12.56 1.93 12.52
CA ASP A 155 -11.91 1.35 11.35
C ASP A 155 -10.97 2.30 10.58
N ARG A 156 -10.27 3.20 11.31
CA ARG A 156 -9.35 4.24 10.78
C ARG A 156 -10.04 5.25 9.85
N LEU A 157 -11.37 5.33 9.88
CA LEU A 157 -12.15 6.32 9.16
C LEU A 157 -12.12 7.68 9.89
N HIS A 158 -12.15 8.77 9.11
CA HIS A 158 -12.20 10.14 9.60
C HIS A 158 -13.32 10.91 8.89
N GLU A 159 -14.16 11.61 9.65
CA GLU A 159 -15.23 12.46 9.12
C GLU A 159 -14.74 13.90 8.97
N SER A 160 -15.11 14.60 7.88
CA SER A 160 -14.83 16.02 7.73
C SER A 160 -15.62 16.86 8.75
N ARG A 161 -14.95 17.79 9.43
CA ARG A 161 -15.63 18.73 10.37
C ARG A 161 -16.56 19.69 9.63
N VAL A 162 -16.17 20.09 8.41
CA VAL A 162 -16.93 20.99 7.52
C VAL A 162 -17.71 20.20 6.46
N LEU A 163 -18.72 20.86 5.88
CA LEU A 163 -19.38 20.40 4.66
C LEU A 163 -18.43 20.60 3.46
N ILE A 164 -18.38 19.62 2.57
CA ILE A 164 -17.57 19.64 1.35
C ILE A 164 -18.49 19.42 0.15
N PRO A 165 -18.39 20.23 -0.93
CA PRO A 165 -19.16 19.99 -2.14
C PRO A 165 -18.71 18.69 -2.82
N VAL A 166 -19.68 17.84 -3.16
CA VAL A 166 -19.44 16.56 -3.84
C VAL A 166 -20.47 16.32 -4.95
N THR A 167 -20.11 15.52 -5.95
CA THR A 167 -21.06 14.93 -6.90
C THR A 167 -21.05 13.40 -6.72
N THR A 168 -22.14 12.83 -6.21
CA THR A 168 -22.34 11.38 -6.17
C THR A 168 -22.97 10.90 -7.47
N CYS A 169 -22.33 9.94 -8.13
CA CYS A 169 -22.75 9.34 -9.38
C CYS A 169 -23.31 7.94 -9.12
N ARG A 170 -24.55 7.67 -9.55
CA ARG A 170 -25.19 6.34 -9.46
C ARG A 170 -25.52 5.83 -10.85
N TYR A 171 -25.09 4.62 -11.17
CA TYR A 171 -25.37 3.98 -12.45
C TYR A 171 -26.82 3.48 -12.47
N ASP A 172 -27.59 3.87 -13.51
CA ASP A 172 -28.93 3.38 -13.76
C ASP A 172 -28.89 2.40 -14.94
N PRO A 173 -29.02 1.08 -14.70
CA PRO A 173 -28.92 0.07 -15.75
C PRO A 173 -30.08 0.12 -16.75
N ARG A 174 -31.23 0.73 -16.40
CA ARG A 174 -32.40 0.84 -17.29
C ARG A 174 -32.13 1.78 -18.46
N ILE A 175 -31.39 2.86 -18.20
CA ILE A 175 -30.99 3.87 -19.20
C ILE A 175 -29.51 3.78 -19.60
N ARG A 176 -28.78 2.79 -19.07
CA ARG A 176 -27.34 2.54 -19.28
C ARG A 176 -26.45 3.80 -19.08
N SER A 177 -26.82 4.63 -18.10
CA SER A 177 -26.27 5.97 -17.90
C SER A 177 -26.21 6.33 -16.41
N TYR A 178 -25.46 7.36 -16.06
CA TYR A 178 -25.36 7.84 -14.68
C TYR A 178 -26.38 8.94 -14.35
N ARG A 179 -27.00 8.81 -13.17
CA ARG A 179 -27.67 9.90 -12.47
C ARG A 179 -26.67 10.55 -11.51
N GLY A 180 -26.57 11.88 -11.55
CA GLY A 180 -25.71 12.65 -10.65
C GLY A 180 -26.50 13.40 -9.58
N THR A 181 -25.96 13.47 -8.37
CA THR A 181 -26.47 14.31 -7.28
C THR A 181 -25.33 15.19 -6.78
N TYR A 182 -25.45 16.51 -6.98
CA TYR A 182 -24.49 17.50 -6.46
C TYR A 182 -25.02 18.06 -5.13
N VAL A 183 -24.21 18.00 -4.07
CA VAL A 183 -24.59 18.41 -2.72
C VAL A 183 -23.35 18.74 -1.89
N SER A 184 -23.48 19.65 -0.91
CA SER A 184 -22.44 19.85 0.11
C SER A 184 -22.77 19.01 1.34
N ARG A 185 -21.94 18.00 1.65
CA ARG A 185 -22.12 17.10 2.80
C ARG A 185 -20.83 16.92 3.57
N LYS A 186 -20.91 16.46 4.83
CA LYS A 186 -19.75 15.84 5.47
C LYS A 186 -19.39 14.56 4.74
N ILE A 187 -18.10 14.29 4.59
CA ILE A 187 -17.57 13.07 3.98
C ILE A 187 -16.83 12.24 5.02
N VAL A 188 -16.75 10.93 4.79
CA VAL A 188 -15.99 10.00 5.62
C VAL A 188 -14.97 9.27 4.75
N ILE A 189 -13.70 9.31 5.15
CA ILE A 189 -12.58 8.75 4.38
C ILE A 189 -11.69 7.87 5.26
N GLY A 190 -11.14 6.81 4.68
CA GLY A 190 -10.13 5.97 5.33
C GLY A 190 -8.73 6.54 5.11
N CYS A 191 -7.93 6.59 6.18
CA CYS A 191 -6.61 7.21 6.18
C CYS A 191 -5.51 6.19 6.50
N TRP A 192 -4.39 6.27 5.77
CA TRP A 192 -3.16 5.52 6.06
C TRP A 192 -1.97 6.47 5.92
N ASN A 193 -1.15 6.55 6.97
CA ASN A 193 0.03 7.43 7.06
C ASN A 193 -0.29 8.89 6.66
N ARG A 194 -1.37 9.43 7.24
CA ARG A 194 -1.89 10.80 7.01
C ARG A 194 -2.40 11.08 5.59
N LEU A 195 -2.41 10.10 4.69
CA LEU A 195 -3.03 10.23 3.36
C LEU A 195 -4.40 9.54 3.30
N PRO A 196 -5.38 10.12 2.57
CA PRO A 196 -6.64 9.45 2.29
C PRO A 196 -6.43 8.36 1.24
N VAL A 197 -6.95 7.17 1.51
CA VAL A 197 -6.77 5.96 0.69
C VAL A 197 -8.09 5.27 0.33
N TYR A 198 -9.20 5.67 0.95
CA TYR A 198 -10.52 5.08 0.76
C TYR A 198 -11.62 6.13 0.97
N TYR A 199 -12.69 6.07 0.16
CA TYR A 199 -13.89 6.88 0.34
C TYR A 199 -15.05 6.00 0.83
N LYS A 200 -15.77 6.45 1.87
CA LYS A 200 -16.99 5.78 2.34
C LYS A 200 -18.20 6.43 1.66
N GLU A 201 -18.77 5.73 0.68
CA GLU A 201 -19.96 6.18 -0.09
C GLU A 201 -21.17 6.52 0.79
#